data_AF-A0A2E2CB43-F1
#
_entry.id   AF-A0A2E2CB43-F1
#
_cell.length_a   1.000
_cell.length_b   1.000
_cell.length_c   1.000
_cell.angle_alpha   90.00
_cell.angle_beta   90.00
_cell.angle_gamma   90.00
#
_symmetry.space_group_name_H-M   'P 1'
#
loop_
_entity.id
_entity.type
_entity.pdbx_description
1 polymer ?
#
loop_
_entity_poly.entity_id
_entity_poly.type
_entity_poly.pdbx_seq_one_letter_code
_entity_poly.pdbx_strand_id
1 'polypeptide(L)'
;MAQKKELCRSKNGLFVRNLGWKKTPKGYSQKKFYLGREEPQAKIASLKLEQLWNAACRRWEASTLPTPQLSSKPNPRHKITTETISTPNRQLTAIHSIGVGELEFERPGKPVWDEVSLTIAEAIRNGEATVRVPLPRQLGQSGLAPPSIGQWLDQLRRDIPFIHIELLDEDLQFEAESEIKTQGTKLINQGRRMIFQGAGGETMHLALDEYIKALESKHVNLDGTVNPTGTAQVRQTQFLKECLSDCLLADLDTPRILAYQETLALRPPGKRVKRIAVRTARNYIKQLRHFIRWLSTAPGYSWKRPSDLEFTAIRIPETVQEKATAARTSRVQTYSYEEIQTLWEYASPLKRLLLLMGLNCGFDAKMIATLQPEDILLNQEHPSAREIQYQSTENDSWIFRLRNKTSVYGEWKLWPITVSAIEWWQKQRTQIEIAEDVSAFIVNQKGHAYDTPTAGNDRNMQIPNLWRGLSDQIRKDEDHTEFRKLSFGKLRKTAGNLIRVESGGEAAGVFLCHGTPVKSDDLLDFYTNRPFAKVFEAIDLVGLRLSPIWSSVETPFPEQRKRGGSNISQSKIRRIKSMRRQGFNLDYVAKALRITKQTASRHSQKD
;
A
#
# COMPACT_ATOMS: atom_id res chain seq x y z
N MET A 1 -35.79 48.59 -5.27
CA MET A 1 -35.53 48.09 -6.64
C MET A 1 -36.85 47.57 -7.22
N ALA A 2 -37.11 47.76 -8.53
CA ALA A 2 -38.42 47.50 -9.13
C ALA A 2 -38.90 46.03 -9.03
N GLN A 3 -39.72 45.73 -8.03
CA GLN A 3 -40.54 44.50 -7.95
C GLN A 3 -41.90 44.80 -8.59
N LYS A 4 -42.15 44.35 -9.83
CA LYS A 4 -43.53 44.22 -10.31
C LYS A 4 -44.08 42.91 -9.75
N LYS A 5 -45.14 42.98 -8.93
CA LYS A 5 -45.71 41.83 -8.20
C LYS A 5 -46.21 40.69 -9.10
N GLU A 6 -46.69 40.98 -10.31
CA GLU A 6 -47.29 40.01 -11.24
C GLU A 6 -46.49 38.77 -11.70
N LEU A 7 -46.84 37.54 -11.30
CA LEU A 7 -46.83 36.43 -12.27
C LEU A 7 -48.01 36.66 -13.23
N CYS A 8 -47.74 36.90 -14.51
CA CYS A 8 -48.79 37.32 -15.46
C CYS A 8 -49.09 36.26 -16.51
N ARG A 9 -50.34 36.15 -16.96
CA ARG A 9 -50.70 35.27 -18.08
C ARG A 9 -50.60 36.04 -19.40
N SER A 10 -49.84 35.50 -20.36
CA SER A 10 -49.74 36.04 -21.71
C SER A 10 -50.99 35.75 -22.53
N LYS A 11 -51.17 36.47 -23.65
CA LYS A 11 -52.27 36.24 -24.61
C LYS A 11 -52.34 34.79 -25.13
N ASN A 12 -51.22 34.07 -25.10
CA ASN A 12 -51.11 32.69 -25.58
C ASN A 12 -51.31 31.66 -24.45
N GLY A 13 -51.80 32.09 -23.28
CA GLY A 13 -52.09 31.23 -22.14
C GLY A 13 -50.89 30.83 -21.28
N LEU A 14 -49.65 31.17 -21.67
CA LEU A 14 -48.43 30.92 -20.91
C LEU A 14 -48.30 31.89 -19.72
N PHE A 15 -47.85 31.38 -18.58
CA PHE A 15 -47.43 32.21 -17.45
C PHE A 15 -46.04 32.82 -17.71
N VAL A 16 -45.89 34.10 -17.38
CA VAL A 16 -44.71 34.92 -17.66
C VAL A 16 -44.32 35.72 -16.43
N ARG A 17 -43.02 35.75 -16.14
CA ARG A 17 -42.42 36.55 -15.06
C ARG A 17 -41.36 37.48 -15.63
N ASN A 18 -41.53 38.78 -15.42
CA ASN A 18 -40.49 39.77 -15.74
C ASN A 18 -39.71 40.08 -14.47
N LEU A 19 -38.47 39.63 -14.39
CA LEU A 19 -37.67 39.71 -13.16
C LEU A 19 -36.21 40.02 -13.50
N GLY A 20 -35.66 41.00 -12.79
CA GLY A 20 -34.26 41.41 -12.92
C GLY A 20 -33.88 42.02 -14.26
N TRP A 21 -32.59 42.30 -14.41
CA TRP A 21 -32.03 43.07 -15.53
C TRP A 21 -31.00 42.25 -16.32
N LYS A 22 -30.91 42.48 -17.62
CA LYS A 22 -29.82 42.01 -18.48
C LYS A 22 -29.09 43.23 -19.06
N LYS A 23 -27.76 43.18 -19.10
CA LYS A 23 -26.94 44.21 -19.76
C LYS A 23 -27.07 44.07 -21.28
N THR A 24 -27.28 45.18 -21.98
CA THR A 24 -27.39 45.26 -23.44
C THR A 24 -26.45 46.36 -23.94
N PRO A 25 -26.10 46.39 -25.25
CA PRO A 25 -25.28 47.46 -25.81
C PRO A 25 -25.87 48.87 -25.61
N LYS A 26 -27.20 48.98 -25.46
CA LYS A 26 -27.95 50.24 -25.29
C LYS A 26 -28.33 50.54 -23.82
N GLY A 27 -27.81 49.80 -22.84
CA GLY A 27 -28.15 49.97 -21.41
C GLY A 27 -28.68 48.68 -20.78
N TYR A 28 -29.80 48.75 -20.06
CA TYR A 28 -30.37 47.59 -19.33
C TYR A 28 -31.79 47.27 -19.82
N SER A 29 -32.09 45.99 -19.98
CA SER A 29 -33.45 45.52 -20.30
C SER A 29 -33.95 44.53 -19.26
N GLN A 30 -35.26 44.51 -19.02
CA GLN A 30 -35.87 43.59 -18.06
C GLN A 30 -35.90 42.17 -18.65
N LYS A 31 -35.44 41.15 -17.90
CA LYS A 31 -35.46 39.76 -18.38
C LYS A 31 -36.86 39.17 -18.19
N LYS A 32 -37.37 38.57 -19.27
CA LYS A 32 -38.66 37.88 -19.33
C LYS A 32 -38.46 36.36 -19.30
N PHE A 33 -39.14 35.69 -18.38
CA PHE A 33 -39.16 34.23 -18.23
C PHE A 33 -40.55 33.68 -18.55
N TYR A 34 -40.62 32.63 -19.36
CA TYR A 34 -41.85 31.93 -19.70
C TYR A 34 -41.90 30.62 -18.89
N LEU A 35 -42.89 30.48 -18.02
CA LEU A 35 -42.93 29.47 -16.95
C LEU A 35 -43.93 28.33 -17.24
N GLY A 36 -44.28 28.12 -18.51
CA GLY A 36 -45.22 27.08 -18.92
C GLY A 36 -46.70 27.46 -18.78
N ARG A 37 -47.58 26.47 -18.91
CA ARG A 37 -49.05 26.63 -18.87
C ARG A 37 -49.67 26.16 -17.57
N GLU A 38 -48.97 25.35 -16.79
CA GLU A 38 -49.44 24.84 -15.50
C GLU A 38 -49.21 25.87 -14.40
N GLU A 39 -50.29 26.36 -13.82
CA GLU A 39 -50.24 27.41 -12.80
C GLU A 39 -49.43 27.01 -11.54
N PRO A 40 -49.57 25.80 -10.97
CA PRO A 40 -48.80 25.42 -9.77
C PRO A 40 -47.29 25.39 -10.04
N GLN A 41 -46.88 24.81 -11.17
CA GLN A 41 -45.47 24.76 -11.57
C GLN A 41 -44.91 26.16 -11.86
N ALA A 42 -45.68 27.00 -12.55
CA ALA A 42 -45.30 28.37 -12.84
C ALA A 42 -45.15 29.22 -11.56
N LYS A 43 -46.01 29.01 -10.55
CA LYS A 43 -45.91 29.66 -9.23
C LYS A 43 -44.62 29.26 -8.51
N ILE A 44 -44.30 27.96 -8.47
CA ILE A 44 -43.07 27.46 -7.85
C ILE A 44 -41.83 28.01 -8.57
N ALA A 45 -41.80 27.95 -9.90
CA ALA A 45 -40.69 28.49 -10.69
C ALA A 45 -40.53 30.01 -10.48
N SER A 46 -41.64 30.75 -10.40
CA SER A 46 -41.61 32.20 -10.12
C SER A 46 -40.99 32.52 -8.76
N LEU A 47 -41.33 31.75 -7.72
CA LEU A 47 -40.76 31.91 -6.38
C LEU A 47 -39.27 31.58 -6.35
N LYS A 48 -38.86 30.48 -6.98
CA LYS A 48 -37.44 30.10 -7.09
C LYS A 48 -36.63 31.14 -7.85
N LEU A 49 -37.16 31.69 -8.94
CA LEU A 49 -36.53 32.79 -9.69
C LEU A 49 -36.38 34.05 -8.84
N GLU A 50 -37.36 34.37 -7.99
CA GLU A 50 -37.31 35.50 -7.07
C GLU A 50 -36.25 35.32 -5.99
N GLN A 51 -36.16 34.14 -5.39
CA GLN A 51 -35.10 33.81 -4.43
C GLN A 51 -33.71 33.90 -5.09
N LEU A 52 -33.56 33.37 -6.31
CA LEU A 52 -32.32 33.47 -7.08
C LEU A 52 -31.95 34.93 -7.38
N TRP A 53 -32.92 35.75 -7.79
CA TRP A 53 -32.68 37.17 -8.06
C TRP A 53 -32.24 37.94 -6.82
N ASN A 54 -32.84 37.64 -5.66
CA ASN A 54 -32.43 38.22 -4.39
C ASN A 54 -30.99 37.82 -4.02
N ALA A 55 -30.57 36.59 -4.31
CA ALA A 55 -29.17 36.17 -4.15
C ALA A 55 -28.24 36.95 -5.09
N ALA A 56 -28.62 37.12 -6.36
CA ALA A 56 -27.84 37.91 -7.34
C ALA A 56 -27.70 39.39 -6.90
N CYS A 57 -28.77 40.01 -6.39
CA CYS A 57 -28.73 41.37 -5.84
C CYS A 57 -27.77 41.48 -4.66
N ARG A 58 -27.85 40.56 -3.69
CA ARG A 58 -26.94 40.54 -2.52
C ARG A 58 -25.47 40.41 -2.93
N ARG A 59 -25.16 39.55 -3.90
CA ARG A 59 -23.78 39.40 -4.40
C ARG A 59 -23.28 40.65 -5.14
N TRP A 60 -24.16 41.32 -5.88
CA TRP A 60 -23.82 42.59 -6.53
C TRP A 60 -23.56 43.70 -5.49
N GLU A 61 -24.38 43.78 -4.45
CA GLU A 61 -24.18 44.69 -3.32
C GLU A 61 -22.89 44.38 -2.53
N ALA A 62 -22.51 43.11 -2.40
CA ALA A 62 -21.25 42.76 -1.76
C ALA A 62 -20.01 43.13 -2.60
N SER A 63 -20.12 43.09 -3.93
CA SER A 63 -19.00 43.30 -4.85
C SER A 63 -18.85 44.73 -5.39
N THR A 64 -19.85 45.60 -5.18
CA THR A 64 -19.85 46.98 -5.71
C THR A 64 -19.78 48.00 -4.57
N LEU A 65 -18.64 48.68 -4.42
CA LEU A 65 -18.47 49.74 -3.40
C LEU A 65 -19.37 50.95 -3.70
N PRO A 66 -19.98 51.59 -2.67
CA PRO A 66 -20.70 52.85 -2.86
C PRO A 66 -19.73 54.00 -3.10
N THR A 67 -20.06 54.89 -4.03
CA THR A 67 -19.30 56.11 -4.31
C THR A 67 -20.01 57.31 -3.68
N PRO A 68 -19.31 58.16 -2.90
CA PRO A 68 -19.89 59.38 -2.36
C PRO A 68 -20.20 60.41 -3.46
N GLN A 69 -21.41 60.97 -3.44
CA GLN A 69 -21.92 62.08 -4.25
C GLN A 69 -22.37 63.20 -3.32
N LEU A 70 -22.01 64.46 -3.62
CA LEU A 70 -22.47 65.61 -2.84
C LEU A 70 -23.86 66.04 -3.33
N SER A 71 -24.85 65.99 -2.45
CA SER A 71 -26.21 66.47 -2.69
C SER A 71 -26.24 68.00 -2.54
N SER A 72 -26.33 68.68 -3.70
CA SER A 72 -26.56 70.12 -3.92
C SER A 72 -25.36 71.10 -3.84
N LYS A 73 -25.39 72.12 -4.73
CA LYS A 73 -24.40 73.22 -4.81
C LYS A 73 -24.51 74.14 -3.57
N PRO A 74 -23.39 74.63 -3.00
CA PRO A 74 -23.43 75.49 -1.82
C PRO A 74 -24.14 76.82 -2.09
N ASN A 75 -25.06 77.19 -1.19
CA ASN A 75 -25.82 78.44 -1.24
C ASN A 75 -24.93 79.63 -0.81
N PRO A 76 -24.74 80.71 -1.61
CA PRO A 76 -23.73 81.74 -1.34
C PRO A 76 -24.03 82.70 -0.16
N ARG A 77 -25.07 82.45 0.65
CA ARG A 77 -25.51 83.38 1.72
C ARG A 77 -25.08 83.03 3.14
N HIS A 78 -24.21 82.05 3.35
CA HIS A 78 -23.68 81.78 4.69
C HIS A 78 -22.52 82.74 5.01
N LYS A 79 -22.80 83.78 5.81
CA LYS A 79 -21.76 84.62 6.43
C LYS A 79 -21.14 83.86 7.61
N ILE A 80 -19.81 83.86 7.66
CA ILE A 80 -19.03 83.30 8.76
C ILE A 80 -19.16 84.23 9.97
N THR A 81 -19.65 83.72 11.10
CA THR A 81 -19.62 84.42 12.39
C THR A 81 -18.58 83.75 13.28
N THR A 82 -17.71 84.57 13.88
CA THR A 82 -16.62 84.08 14.73
C THR A 82 -16.79 84.67 16.12
N GLU A 83 -16.89 83.82 17.14
CA GLU A 83 -16.83 84.23 18.54
C GLU A 83 -15.49 83.79 19.14
N THR A 84 -14.86 84.72 19.86
CA THR A 84 -13.57 84.48 20.52
C THR A 84 -13.80 84.49 22.02
N ILE A 85 -13.52 83.38 22.69
CA ILE A 85 -13.62 83.27 24.15
C ILE A 85 -12.18 83.25 24.71
N SER A 86 -11.88 84.18 25.61
CA SER A 86 -10.57 84.27 26.27
C SER A 86 -10.62 83.63 27.65
N THR A 87 -9.69 82.70 27.93
CA THR A 87 -9.43 82.17 29.27
C THR A 87 -7.96 82.38 29.63
N PRO A 88 -7.57 82.34 30.93
CA PRO A 88 -6.27 82.84 31.40
C PRO A 88 -5.03 82.16 30.82
N ASN A 89 -5.17 81.02 30.12
CA ASN A 89 -4.05 80.29 29.51
C ASN A 89 -4.21 79.92 28.03
N ARG A 90 -5.24 80.43 27.32
CA ARG A 90 -5.32 80.40 25.84
C ARG A 90 -6.53 81.16 25.30
N GLN A 91 -6.36 81.80 24.13
CA GLN A 91 -7.47 82.25 23.28
C GLN A 91 -7.99 81.07 22.44
N LEU A 92 -9.29 80.82 22.49
CA LEU A 92 -9.97 79.87 21.61
C LEU A 92 -10.96 80.63 20.72
N THR A 93 -10.71 80.58 19.42
CA THR A 93 -11.57 81.15 18.38
C THR A 93 -12.44 80.03 17.82
N ALA A 94 -13.76 80.10 18.02
CA ALA A 94 -14.69 79.13 17.47
C ALA A 94 -15.35 79.70 16.20
N ILE A 95 -15.13 79.04 15.06
CA ILE A 95 -15.79 79.33 13.79
C ILE A 95 -17.09 78.51 13.75
N HIS A 96 -18.26 79.16 13.69
CA HIS A 96 -19.52 78.46 13.48
C HIS A 96 -19.97 78.51 12.01
N SER A 97 -20.20 77.32 11.46
CA SER A 97 -20.80 76.95 10.17
C SER A 97 -19.91 77.01 8.89
N ILE A 98 -19.65 75.81 8.36
CA ILE A 98 -19.54 75.52 6.93
C ILE A 98 -20.79 74.69 6.61
N GLY A 99 -21.62 75.13 5.67
CA GLY A 99 -22.72 74.31 5.16
C GLY A 99 -22.16 73.09 4.44
N VAL A 100 -22.16 71.93 5.11
CA VAL A 100 -21.79 70.65 4.49
C VAL A 100 -23.04 70.12 3.81
N GLY A 101 -23.05 70.06 2.48
CA GLY A 101 -24.12 69.39 1.72
C GLY A 101 -24.21 67.92 2.11
N GLU A 102 -25.41 67.34 2.09
CA GLU A 102 -25.62 65.92 2.40
C GLU A 102 -24.79 65.04 1.44
N LEU A 103 -24.09 64.05 1.98
CA LEU A 103 -23.38 63.04 1.20
C LEU A 103 -24.33 61.88 0.89
N GLU A 104 -24.75 61.76 -0.37
CA GLU A 104 -25.48 60.59 -0.86
C GLU A 104 -24.49 59.54 -1.39
N PHE A 105 -24.74 58.26 -1.16
CA PHE A 105 -23.88 57.18 -1.66
C PHE A 105 -24.58 56.44 -2.81
N GLU A 106 -24.09 56.63 -4.03
CA GLU A 106 -24.59 55.92 -5.21
C GLU A 106 -23.69 54.73 -5.57
N ARG A 107 -24.29 53.58 -5.88
CA ARG A 107 -23.57 52.42 -6.40
C ARG A 107 -23.63 52.43 -7.93
N PRO A 108 -22.49 52.38 -8.65
CA PRO A 108 -22.51 52.40 -10.10
C PRO A 108 -23.15 51.13 -10.68
N GLY A 109 -24.12 51.31 -11.57
CA GLY A 109 -24.77 50.21 -12.31
C GLY A 109 -26.00 49.62 -11.61
N LYS A 110 -26.37 48.39 -12.00
CA LYS A 110 -27.50 47.63 -11.45
C LYS A 110 -27.12 46.15 -11.38
N PRO A 111 -27.70 45.36 -10.45
CA PRO A 111 -27.57 43.91 -10.49
C PRO A 111 -28.10 43.40 -11.83
N VAL A 112 -27.42 42.42 -12.42
CA VAL A 112 -27.79 41.80 -13.69
C VAL A 112 -27.76 40.29 -13.60
N TRP A 113 -28.53 39.63 -14.45
CA TRP A 113 -28.38 38.20 -14.73
C TRP A 113 -27.03 37.98 -15.44
N ASP A 114 -26.01 37.63 -14.66
CA ASP A 114 -24.74 37.11 -15.17
C ASP A 114 -24.93 35.70 -15.76
N GLU A 115 -23.88 35.19 -16.41
CA GLU A 115 -23.92 33.90 -17.10
C GLU A 115 -24.35 32.76 -16.17
N VAL A 116 -23.78 32.68 -14.97
CA VAL A 116 -24.10 31.66 -13.96
C VAL A 116 -25.56 31.77 -13.48
N SER A 117 -25.98 32.95 -13.06
CA SER A 117 -27.33 33.18 -12.54
C SER A 117 -28.38 32.99 -13.62
N LEU A 118 -28.05 33.30 -14.87
CA LEU A 118 -28.94 33.07 -15.98
C LEU A 118 -29.09 31.58 -16.30
N THR A 119 -28.01 30.80 -16.29
CA THR A 119 -28.05 29.34 -16.46
C THR A 119 -28.91 28.68 -15.38
N ILE A 120 -28.74 29.09 -14.12
CA ILE A 120 -29.58 28.61 -13.01
C ILE A 120 -31.04 29.02 -13.21
N ALA A 121 -31.30 30.26 -13.63
CA ALA A 121 -32.66 30.73 -13.90
C ALA A 121 -33.34 29.95 -15.05
N GLU A 122 -32.58 29.53 -16.05
CA GLU A 122 -33.09 28.72 -17.16
C GLU A 122 -33.37 27.28 -16.73
N ALA A 123 -32.53 26.67 -15.88
CA ALA A 123 -32.78 25.37 -15.27
C ALA A 123 -34.05 25.37 -14.39
N ILE A 124 -34.22 26.42 -13.55
CA ILE A 124 -35.45 26.62 -12.75
C ILE A 124 -36.68 26.74 -13.66
N ARG A 125 -36.56 27.51 -14.75
CA ARG A 125 -37.64 27.69 -15.73
C ARG A 125 -38.05 26.35 -16.36
N ASN A 126 -37.07 25.48 -16.65
CA ASN A 126 -37.29 24.18 -17.27
C ASN A 126 -37.74 23.10 -16.26
N GLY A 127 -37.73 23.38 -14.96
CA GLY A 127 -38.08 22.41 -13.92
C GLY A 127 -36.98 21.40 -13.61
N GLU A 128 -35.72 21.72 -13.92
CA GLU A 128 -34.58 20.85 -13.69
C GLU A 128 -34.21 20.75 -12.20
N ALA A 129 -33.80 19.55 -11.77
CA ALA A 129 -33.36 19.29 -10.39
C ALA A 129 -31.88 19.64 -10.18
N THR A 130 -31.07 19.53 -11.25
CA THR A 130 -29.63 19.78 -11.26
C THR A 130 -29.30 20.75 -12.40
N VAL A 131 -28.42 21.70 -12.14
CA VAL A 131 -27.90 22.63 -13.13
C VAL A 131 -26.37 22.58 -13.15
N ARG A 132 -25.81 22.48 -14.36
CA ARG A 132 -24.37 22.60 -14.60
C ARG A 132 -24.05 24.02 -15.03
N VAL A 133 -23.26 24.73 -14.22
CA VAL A 133 -22.92 26.14 -14.45
C VAL A 133 -21.48 26.30 -14.91
N PRO A 134 -21.19 27.27 -15.79
CA PRO A 134 -19.81 27.59 -16.16
C PRO A 134 -19.07 28.25 -14.99
N LEU A 135 -17.75 28.12 -14.97
CA LEU A 135 -16.92 28.87 -14.04
C LEU A 135 -16.90 30.37 -14.44
N PRO A 136 -17.15 31.31 -13.52
CA PRO A 136 -17.03 32.74 -13.83
C PRO A 136 -15.63 33.08 -14.34
N ARG A 137 -15.56 33.87 -15.41
CA ARG A 137 -14.28 34.25 -16.05
C ARG A 137 -13.29 34.90 -15.08
N GLN A 138 -13.79 35.62 -14.07
CA GLN A 138 -12.99 36.27 -13.03
C GLN A 138 -12.29 35.27 -12.10
N LEU A 139 -12.89 34.10 -11.86
CA LEU A 139 -12.27 33.01 -11.09
C LEU A 139 -11.24 32.25 -11.94
N GLY A 140 -11.56 32.00 -13.21
CA GLY A 140 -10.68 31.24 -14.13
C GLY A 140 -9.34 31.92 -14.45
N GLN A 141 -9.21 33.23 -14.25
CA GLN A 141 -7.95 33.97 -14.46
C GLN A 141 -7.08 34.08 -13.21
N SER A 142 -7.65 33.85 -12.02
CA SER A 142 -7.01 34.24 -10.76
C SER A 142 -6.25 33.13 -10.07
N GLY A 143 -6.49 31.85 -10.42
CA GLY A 143 -5.71 30.63 -10.10
C GLY A 143 -5.39 30.28 -8.63
N LEU A 144 -5.27 31.26 -7.74
CA LEU A 144 -4.70 31.19 -6.40
C LEU A 144 -5.28 32.24 -5.42
N ALA A 145 -6.09 33.21 -5.90
CA ALA A 145 -6.70 34.21 -5.02
C ALA A 145 -8.04 33.72 -4.43
N PRO A 146 -8.33 33.96 -3.14
CA PRO A 146 -9.61 33.62 -2.55
C PRO A 146 -10.77 34.44 -3.15
N PRO A 147 -11.97 33.86 -3.30
CA PRO A 147 -12.31 32.47 -2.96
C PRO A 147 -11.78 31.46 -4.00
N SER A 148 -11.34 30.29 -3.53
CA SER A 148 -11.01 29.16 -4.42
C SER A 148 -12.25 28.65 -5.17
N ILE A 149 -12.06 27.82 -6.19
CA ILE A 149 -13.18 27.25 -6.97
C ILE A 149 -14.13 26.48 -6.05
N GLY A 150 -13.60 25.65 -5.14
CA GLY A 150 -14.39 24.92 -4.15
C GLY A 150 -15.19 25.85 -3.23
N GLN A 151 -14.56 26.91 -2.71
CA GLN A 151 -15.21 27.87 -1.81
C GLN A 151 -16.31 28.66 -2.52
N TRP A 152 -16.08 29.05 -3.77
CA TRP A 152 -17.07 29.74 -4.59
C TRP A 152 -18.29 28.85 -4.85
N LEU A 153 -18.08 27.58 -5.24
CA LEU A 153 -19.16 26.64 -5.53
C LEU A 153 -19.97 26.31 -4.27
N ASP A 154 -19.31 26.09 -3.14
CA ASP A 154 -19.94 25.87 -1.84
C ASP A 154 -20.80 27.08 -1.41
N GLN A 155 -20.27 28.30 -1.58
CA GLN A 155 -21.04 29.52 -1.29
C GLN A 155 -22.26 29.67 -2.22
N LEU A 156 -22.10 29.37 -3.50
CA LEU A 156 -23.20 29.42 -4.47
C LEU A 156 -24.32 28.44 -4.12
N ARG A 157 -23.96 27.21 -3.69
CA ARG A 157 -24.91 26.18 -3.23
C ARG A 157 -25.63 26.60 -1.95
N ARG A 158 -24.96 27.27 -1.01
CA ARG A 158 -25.59 27.83 0.19
C ARG A 158 -26.58 28.94 -0.13
N ASP A 159 -26.24 29.82 -1.06
CA ASP A 159 -27.10 30.94 -1.45
C ASP A 159 -28.35 30.48 -2.23
N ILE A 160 -28.29 29.30 -2.86
CA ILE A 160 -29.32 28.77 -3.76
C ILE A 160 -29.61 27.28 -3.43
N PRO A 161 -30.27 26.98 -2.29
CA PRO A 161 -30.40 25.61 -1.78
C PRO A 161 -31.48 24.76 -2.49
N PHE A 162 -32.25 25.33 -3.42
CA PHE A 162 -33.46 24.71 -4.00
C PHE A 162 -33.25 24.09 -5.39
N ILE A 163 -32.00 24.04 -5.86
CA ILE A 163 -31.56 23.34 -7.07
C ILE A 163 -30.13 22.82 -6.84
N HIS A 164 -29.82 21.63 -7.31
CA HIS A 164 -28.46 21.10 -7.20
C HIS A 164 -27.55 21.78 -8.22
N ILE A 165 -26.41 22.31 -7.80
CA ILE A 165 -25.50 23.07 -8.67
C ILE A 165 -24.19 22.31 -8.81
N GLU A 166 -23.80 22.02 -10.04
CA GLU A 166 -22.51 21.41 -10.42
C GLU A 166 -21.75 22.34 -11.37
N LEU A 167 -20.44 22.18 -11.45
CA LEU A 167 -19.65 22.78 -12.52
C LEU A 167 -19.91 22.04 -13.84
N LEU A 168 -19.86 22.79 -14.94
CA LEU A 168 -19.91 22.23 -16.28
C LEU A 168 -18.66 21.40 -16.62
N ASP A 169 -17.52 21.74 -16.01
CA ASP A 169 -16.24 21.06 -16.14
C ASP A 169 -16.10 19.99 -15.04
N GLU A 170 -16.00 18.73 -15.44
CA GLU A 170 -15.99 17.57 -14.53
C GLU A 170 -14.67 17.42 -13.76
N ASP A 171 -13.54 17.84 -14.33
CA ASP A 171 -12.24 17.80 -13.66
C ASP A 171 -12.20 18.87 -12.55
N LEU A 172 -12.63 20.09 -12.87
CA LEU A 172 -12.74 21.17 -11.87
C LEU A 172 -13.77 20.87 -10.78
N GLN A 173 -14.86 20.15 -11.11
CA GLN A 173 -15.82 19.66 -10.11
C GLN A 173 -15.13 18.72 -9.13
N PHE A 174 -14.37 17.73 -9.63
CA PHE A 174 -13.70 16.76 -8.78
C PHE A 174 -12.66 17.43 -7.87
N GLU A 175 -11.87 18.37 -8.40
CA GLU A 175 -10.90 19.15 -7.62
C GLU A 175 -11.58 19.97 -6.52
N ALA A 176 -12.65 20.68 -6.86
CA ALA A 176 -13.44 21.49 -5.92
C ALA A 176 -14.04 20.63 -4.78
N GLU A 177 -14.57 19.45 -5.10
CA GLU A 177 -15.10 18.52 -4.10
C GLU A 177 -14.01 17.95 -3.18
N SER A 178 -12.86 17.61 -3.74
CA SER A 178 -11.70 17.15 -2.98
C SER A 178 -11.18 18.22 -2.02
N GLU A 179 -11.12 19.47 -2.49
CA GLU A 179 -10.71 20.63 -1.69
C GLU A 179 -11.66 20.85 -0.50
N ILE A 180 -12.97 20.95 -0.75
CA ILE A 180 -13.98 21.17 0.29
C ILE A 180 -14.04 20.00 1.28
N LYS A 181 -13.92 18.76 0.81
CA LYS A 181 -13.84 17.58 1.69
C LYS A 181 -12.61 17.63 2.60
N THR A 182 -11.47 18.04 2.05
CA THR A 182 -10.21 18.20 2.81
C THR A 182 -10.35 19.32 3.85
N GLN A 183 -10.88 20.48 3.46
CA GLN A 183 -11.10 21.60 4.37
C GLN A 183 -12.13 21.27 5.46
N GLY A 184 -13.23 20.61 5.09
CA GLY A 184 -14.24 20.12 6.03
C GLY A 184 -13.66 19.12 7.04
N THR A 185 -12.84 18.18 6.60
CA THR A 185 -12.13 17.24 7.49
C THR A 185 -11.18 17.97 8.44
N LYS A 186 -10.45 18.98 7.95
CA LYS A 186 -9.59 19.83 8.80
C LYS A 186 -10.40 20.57 9.85
N LEU A 187 -11.53 21.18 9.48
CA LEU A 187 -12.41 21.90 10.41
C LEU A 187 -13.09 20.96 11.42
N ILE A 188 -13.51 19.76 11.02
CA ILE A 188 -14.03 18.74 11.94
C ILE A 188 -12.94 18.30 12.92
N ASN A 189 -11.73 18.05 12.45
CA ASN A 189 -10.61 17.68 13.31
C ASN A 189 -10.19 18.83 14.24
N GLN A 190 -10.20 20.06 13.75
CA GLN A 190 -9.96 21.25 14.56
C GLN A 190 -11.07 21.46 15.59
N GLY A 191 -12.34 21.30 15.20
CA GLY A 191 -13.49 21.35 16.09
C GLY A 191 -13.43 20.27 17.16
N ARG A 192 -13.06 19.03 16.80
CA ARG A 192 -12.77 17.96 17.76
C ARG A 192 -11.64 18.37 18.71
N ARG A 193 -10.52 18.88 18.20
CA ARG A 193 -9.40 19.37 19.04
C ARG A 193 -9.83 20.50 19.99
N MET A 194 -10.70 21.41 19.54
CA MET A 194 -11.22 22.52 20.35
C MET A 194 -12.23 22.05 21.41
N ILE A 195 -13.08 21.06 21.10
CA ILE A 195 -14.00 20.44 22.07
C ILE A 195 -13.21 19.68 23.14
N PHE A 196 -12.10 19.06 22.77
CA PHE A 196 -11.27 18.23 23.67
C PHE A 196 -10.08 18.99 24.30
N GLN A 197 -10.04 20.33 24.20
CA GLN A 197 -8.93 21.14 24.71
C GLN A 197 -8.86 21.25 26.24
N GLY A 198 -9.87 20.78 26.99
CA GLY A 198 -9.88 20.80 28.47
C GLY A 198 -9.52 19.47 29.15
N ALA A 199 -9.61 18.35 28.45
CA ALA A 199 -9.28 17.02 28.95
C ALA A 199 -8.99 16.13 27.73
N GLY A 200 -7.87 15.41 27.71
CA GLY A 200 -7.39 14.63 26.57
C GLY A 200 -8.41 13.66 25.97
N GLY A 201 -9.29 14.18 25.11
CA GLY A 201 -10.45 13.49 24.55
C GLY A 201 -10.20 12.78 23.22
N GLU A 202 -8.94 12.77 22.77
CA GLU A 202 -8.51 11.82 21.75
C GLU A 202 -8.39 10.44 22.40
N THR A 203 -8.88 9.40 21.72
CA THR A 203 -8.78 8.02 22.21
C THR A 203 -7.57 7.32 21.62
N MET A 204 -7.12 6.25 22.29
CA MET A 204 -6.04 5.40 21.83
C MET A 204 -6.35 4.81 20.45
N HIS A 205 -7.59 4.40 20.19
CA HIS A 205 -7.99 3.83 18.89
C HIS A 205 -7.92 4.86 17.76
N LEU A 206 -8.32 6.11 18.00
CA LEU A 206 -8.16 7.19 17.03
C LEU A 206 -6.68 7.45 16.74
N ALA A 207 -5.84 7.44 17.77
CA ALA A 207 -4.39 7.57 17.60
C ALA A 207 -3.79 6.37 16.82
N LEU A 208 -4.30 5.16 17.01
CA LEU A 208 -3.89 3.99 16.23
C LEU A 208 -4.27 4.11 14.74
N ASP A 209 -5.42 4.71 14.43
CA ASP A 209 -5.83 4.95 13.03
C ASP A 209 -4.92 5.98 12.34
N GLU A 210 -4.57 7.06 13.03
CA GLU A 210 -3.60 8.04 12.51
C GLU A 210 -2.19 7.42 12.39
N TYR A 211 -1.83 6.53 13.32
CA TYR A 211 -0.57 5.78 13.21
C TYR A 211 -0.55 4.86 12.00
N ILE A 212 -1.67 4.22 11.65
CA ILE A 212 -1.80 3.41 10.42
C ILE A 212 -1.51 4.28 9.19
N LYS A 213 -2.12 5.48 9.10
CA LYS A 213 -1.85 6.40 7.98
C LYS A 213 -0.37 6.80 7.92
N ALA A 214 0.24 7.09 9.08
CA ALA A 214 1.66 7.42 9.15
C ALA A 214 2.56 6.26 8.69
N LEU A 215 2.19 5.01 8.99
CA LEU A 215 2.90 3.82 8.51
C LEU A 215 2.78 3.65 6.99
N GLU A 216 1.60 3.90 6.44
CA GLU A 216 1.33 3.82 4.99
C GLU A 216 2.15 4.86 4.23
N SER A 217 2.30 6.08 4.76
CA SER A 217 3.17 7.10 4.14
C SER A 217 4.66 6.83 4.33
N LYS A 218 5.07 6.26 5.48
CA LYS A 218 6.49 6.03 5.79
C LYS A 218 7.09 4.84 5.03
N HIS A 219 6.29 3.79 4.82
CA HIS A 219 6.76 2.53 4.27
C HIS A 219 6.23 2.32 2.86
N VAL A 220 6.67 3.15 1.92
CA VAL A 220 6.33 3.07 0.50
C VAL A 220 7.47 2.51 -0.35
N ASN A 221 7.14 1.99 -1.52
CA ASN A 221 8.05 1.70 -2.63
C ASN A 221 8.32 3.00 -3.41
N LEU A 222 9.22 2.95 -4.40
CA LEU A 222 9.56 4.11 -5.25
C LEU A 222 8.36 4.64 -6.05
N ASP A 223 7.40 3.78 -6.38
CA ASP A 223 6.15 4.12 -7.06
C ASP A 223 5.07 4.71 -6.13
N GLY A 224 5.40 4.94 -4.85
CA GLY A 224 4.48 5.47 -3.85
C GLY A 224 3.51 4.44 -3.24
N THR A 225 3.51 3.19 -3.71
CA THR A 225 2.67 2.13 -3.12
C THR A 225 3.21 1.65 -1.78
N VAL A 226 2.35 1.27 -0.83
CA VAL A 226 2.79 0.75 0.47
C VAL A 226 3.60 -0.53 0.27
N ASN A 227 4.80 -0.62 0.83
CA ASN A 227 5.66 -1.78 0.70
C ASN A 227 5.23 -2.91 1.68
N PRO A 228 5.72 -4.16 1.50
CA PRO A 228 5.31 -5.28 2.35
C PRO A 228 5.59 -5.10 3.84
N THR A 229 6.60 -4.29 4.21
CA THR A 229 6.89 -3.97 5.61
C THR A 229 5.81 -3.06 6.19
N GLY A 230 5.38 -2.05 5.43
CA GLY A 230 4.24 -1.19 5.76
C GLY A 230 2.98 -2.00 5.95
N THR A 231 2.60 -2.80 4.96
CA THR A 231 1.42 -3.70 5.01
C THR A 231 1.43 -4.60 6.25
N ALA A 232 2.59 -5.18 6.60
CA ALA A 232 2.73 -6.01 7.79
C ALA A 232 2.56 -5.24 9.10
N GLN A 233 3.08 -4.01 9.20
CA GLN A 233 2.93 -3.17 10.40
C GLN A 233 1.51 -2.60 10.53
N VAL A 234 0.86 -2.25 9.42
CA VAL A 234 -0.55 -1.83 9.39
C VAL A 234 -1.43 -2.94 9.95
N ARG A 235 -1.29 -4.18 9.45
CA ARG A 235 -2.05 -5.33 9.98
C ARG A 235 -1.77 -5.62 11.45
N GLN A 236 -0.53 -5.44 11.90
CA GLN A 236 -0.18 -5.57 13.32
C GLN A 236 -0.88 -4.50 14.16
N THR A 237 -0.91 -3.26 13.68
CA THR A 237 -1.55 -2.13 14.36
C THR A 237 -3.07 -2.28 14.39
N GLN A 238 -3.68 -2.75 13.29
CA GLN A 238 -5.09 -3.13 13.25
C GLN A 238 -5.41 -4.21 14.28
N PHE A 239 -4.55 -5.24 14.40
CA PHE A 239 -4.72 -6.25 15.44
C PHE A 239 -4.63 -5.66 16.86
N LEU A 240 -3.73 -4.71 17.11
CA LEU A 240 -3.67 -4.00 18.40
C LEU A 240 -5.01 -3.32 18.70
N LYS A 241 -5.56 -2.60 17.72
CA LYS A 241 -6.88 -1.95 17.83
C LYS A 241 -8.02 -2.95 18.06
N GLU A 242 -7.99 -4.11 17.38
CA GLU A 242 -9.00 -5.17 17.55
C GLU A 242 -8.94 -5.82 18.96
N CYS A 243 -7.76 -5.95 19.57
CA CYS A 243 -7.60 -6.74 20.81
C CYS A 243 -7.42 -5.92 22.10
N LEU A 244 -7.01 -4.66 22.01
CA LEU A 244 -6.82 -3.79 23.18
C LEU A 244 -8.04 -2.89 23.35
N SER A 245 -8.51 -2.75 24.59
CA SER A 245 -9.61 -1.84 24.92
C SER A 245 -9.28 -0.41 24.52
N ASP A 246 -10.26 0.35 24.02
CA ASP A 246 -10.06 1.78 23.80
C ASP A 246 -10.01 2.53 25.14
N CYS A 247 -9.32 3.66 25.16
CA CYS A 247 -9.26 4.56 26.31
C CYS A 247 -8.97 5.99 25.87
N LEU A 248 -9.25 6.96 26.72
CA LEU A 248 -8.76 8.31 26.52
C LEU A 248 -7.24 8.30 26.56
N LEU A 249 -6.59 9.15 25.76
CA LEU A 249 -5.14 9.31 25.82
C LEU A 249 -4.70 9.81 27.19
N ALA A 250 -5.51 10.65 27.87
CA ALA A 250 -5.23 11.08 29.24
C ALA A 250 -5.10 9.90 30.22
N ASP A 251 -5.83 8.81 29.98
CA ASP A 251 -5.80 7.59 30.81
C ASP A 251 -4.74 6.59 30.37
N LEU A 252 -4.01 6.87 29.29
CA LEU A 252 -2.93 6.01 28.77
C LEU A 252 -1.64 6.25 29.56
N ASP A 253 -1.68 5.85 30.83
CA ASP A 253 -0.58 5.93 31.77
C ASP A 253 0.32 4.67 31.75
N THR A 254 1.37 4.66 32.59
CA THR A 254 2.29 3.52 32.72
C THR A 254 1.56 2.21 33.04
N PRO A 255 0.71 2.14 34.09
CA PRO A 255 -0.09 0.94 34.40
C PRO A 255 -0.88 0.41 33.20
N ARG A 256 -1.59 1.27 32.46
CA ARG A 256 -2.41 0.85 31.31
C ARG A 256 -1.56 0.32 30.16
N ILE A 257 -0.44 0.97 29.86
CA ILE A 257 0.48 0.51 28.81
C ILE A 257 1.06 -0.87 29.16
N LEU A 258 1.42 -1.10 30.43
CA LEU A 258 1.92 -2.40 30.90
C LEU A 258 0.82 -3.47 30.83
N ALA A 259 -0.42 -3.15 31.22
CA ALA A 259 -1.57 -4.06 31.09
C ALA A 259 -1.82 -4.47 29.63
N TYR A 260 -1.62 -3.57 28.66
CA TYR A 260 -1.68 -3.91 27.23
C TYR A 260 -0.54 -4.84 26.81
N GLN A 261 0.67 -4.66 27.33
CA GLN A 261 1.77 -5.60 27.08
C GLN A 261 1.46 -7.00 27.64
N GLU A 262 0.90 -7.08 28.83
CA GLU A 262 0.48 -8.34 29.46
C GLU A 262 -0.60 -9.03 28.66
N THR A 263 -1.61 -8.28 28.22
CA THR A 263 -2.69 -8.78 27.35
C THR A 263 -2.10 -9.44 26.10
N LEU A 264 -1.18 -8.78 25.42
CA LEU A 264 -0.52 -9.33 24.24
C LEU A 264 0.38 -10.54 24.58
N ALA A 265 1.05 -10.51 25.74
CA ALA A 265 1.91 -11.60 26.21
C ALA A 265 1.13 -12.87 26.57
N LEU A 266 -0.13 -12.73 27.01
CA LEU A 266 -1.06 -13.84 27.23
C LEU A 266 -1.56 -14.47 25.91
N ARG A 267 -1.15 -13.92 24.77
CA ARG A 267 -1.39 -14.45 23.42
C ARG A 267 -2.90 -14.47 23.10
N PRO A 268 -3.53 -13.31 22.87
CA PRO A 268 -4.95 -13.23 22.57
C PRO A 268 -5.32 -14.09 21.35
N PRO A 269 -6.58 -14.52 21.21
CA PRO A 269 -7.02 -15.28 20.06
C PRO A 269 -6.79 -14.49 18.76
N GLY A 270 -6.42 -15.19 17.69
CA GLY A 270 -6.36 -14.62 16.34
C GLY A 270 -7.57 -15.07 15.52
N LYS A 271 -7.77 -14.47 14.34
CA LYS A 271 -8.92 -14.75 13.45
C LYS A 271 -9.18 -16.24 13.16
N ARG A 272 -8.16 -17.09 13.23
CA ARG A 272 -8.25 -18.54 12.93
C ARG A 272 -7.65 -19.45 14.01
N VAL A 273 -7.18 -18.89 15.12
CA VAL A 273 -6.46 -19.65 16.15
C VAL A 273 -6.91 -19.22 17.53
N LYS A 274 -7.12 -20.19 18.42
CA LYS A 274 -7.50 -19.92 19.83
C LYS A 274 -6.45 -19.11 20.58
N ARG A 275 -5.18 -19.22 20.16
CA ARG A 275 -4.04 -18.52 20.76
C ARG A 275 -3.00 -18.24 19.69
N ILE A 276 -2.56 -16.99 19.57
CA ILE A 276 -1.47 -16.65 18.64
C ILE A 276 -0.13 -17.28 19.06
N ALA A 277 0.78 -17.47 18.12
CA ALA A 277 2.10 -18.01 18.41
C ALA A 277 2.94 -17.05 19.25
N VAL A 278 3.89 -17.58 20.04
CA VAL A 278 4.83 -16.81 20.89
C VAL A 278 5.54 -15.71 20.11
N ARG A 279 6.03 -16.04 18.90
CA ARG A 279 6.70 -15.07 18.02
C ARG A 279 5.76 -13.97 17.53
N THR A 280 4.50 -14.30 17.27
CA THR A 280 3.50 -13.34 16.82
C THR A 280 3.17 -12.35 17.93
N ALA A 281 2.92 -12.84 19.16
CA ALA A 281 2.74 -11.98 20.33
C ALA A 281 3.92 -11.04 20.56
N ARG A 282 5.16 -11.55 20.43
CA ARG A 282 6.38 -10.73 20.51
C ARG A 282 6.41 -9.60 19.47
N ASN A 283 5.95 -9.86 18.25
CA ASN A 283 5.88 -8.85 17.20
C ASN A 283 4.83 -7.77 17.53
N TYR A 284 3.64 -8.17 18.03
CA TYR A 284 2.63 -7.20 18.45
C TYR A 284 3.09 -6.33 19.63
N ILE A 285 3.80 -6.91 20.61
CA ILE A 285 4.41 -6.13 21.70
C ILE A 285 5.43 -5.12 21.15
N LYS A 286 6.25 -5.52 20.16
CA LYS A 286 7.16 -4.58 19.48
C LYS A 286 6.39 -3.48 18.76
N GLN A 287 5.30 -3.81 18.08
CA GLN A 287 4.47 -2.83 17.39
C GLN A 287 3.82 -1.85 18.37
N LEU A 288 3.31 -2.32 19.50
CA LEU A 288 2.80 -1.45 20.57
C LEU A 288 3.89 -0.49 21.06
N ARG A 289 5.12 -0.97 21.27
CA ARG A 289 6.25 -0.10 21.65
C ARG A 289 6.64 0.90 20.56
N HIS A 290 6.43 0.59 19.28
CA HIS A 290 6.63 1.56 18.20
C HIS A 290 5.53 2.61 18.18
N PHE A 291 4.26 2.20 18.35
CA PHE A 291 3.12 3.10 18.46
C PHE A 291 3.29 4.09 19.62
N ILE A 292 3.61 3.62 20.82
CA ILE A 292 3.81 4.48 22.00
C ILE A 292 4.93 5.51 21.77
N ARG A 293 6.03 5.10 21.14
CA ARG A 293 7.13 6.01 20.79
C ARG A 293 6.70 7.04 19.76
N TRP A 294 6.00 6.61 18.70
CA TRP A 294 5.47 7.51 17.68
C TRP A 294 4.51 8.53 18.29
N LEU A 295 3.53 8.07 19.08
CA LEU A 295 2.50 8.92 19.67
C LEU A 295 3.08 10.05 20.52
N SER A 296 4.11 9.76 21.32
CA SER A 296 4.78 10.77 22.15
C SER A 296 5.45 11.90 21.35
N THR A 297 5.81 11.62 20.09
CA THR A 297 6.51 12.54 19.18
C THR A 297 5.63 13.08 18.05
N ALA A 298 4.41 12.55 17.90
CA ALA A 298 3.54 12.87 16.79
C ALA A 298 2.99 14.31 16.92
N PRO A 299 3.02 15.12 15.85
CA PRO A 299 2.47 16.47 15.88
C PRO A 299 0.95 16.42 16.06
N GLY A 300 0.42 17.33 16.87
CA GLY A 300 -1.03 17.42 17.14
C GLY A 300 -1.52 16.63 18.37
N TYR A 301 -0.67 15.80 18.98
CA TYR A 301 -0.97 15.13 20.25
C TYR A 301 -0.29 15.84 21.42
N SER A 302 -1.09 16.22 22.42
CA SER A 302 -0.56 16.76 23.69
C SER A 302 -0.02 15.67 24.61
N TRP A 303 -0.45 14.41 24.39
CA TRP A 303 0.00 13.26 25.17
C TRP A 303 1.52 13.07 25.04
N LYS A 304 2.18 12.78 26.15
CA LYS A 304 3.60 12.44 26.22
C LYS A 304 3.76 11.10 26.90
N ARG A 305 4.76 10.34 26.45
CA ARG A 305 5.14 9.08 27.09
C ARG A 305 5.40 9.35 28.58
N PRO A 306 4.77 8.60 29.49
CA PRO A 306 5.06 8.70 30.92
C PRO A 306 6.55 8.53 31.19
N SER A 307 7.13 9.41 32.02
CA SER A 307 8.57 9.42 32.30
C SER A 307 9.05 8.18 33.04
N ASP A 308 8.17 7.54 33.80
CA ASP A 308 8.37 6.32 34.57
C ASP A 308 8.16 5.03 33.74
N LEU A 309 7.69 5.14 32.50
CA LEU A 309 7.45 3.97 31.67
C LEU A 309 8.77 3.33 31.22
N GLU A 310 9.10 2.18 31.81
CA GLU A 310 10.20 1.32 31.37
C GLU A 310 9.70 0.06 30.66
N PHE A 311 10.21 -0.18 29.45
CA PHE A 311 9.89 -1.39 28.69
C PHE A 311 10.80 -2.56 29.08
N THR A 312 10.45 -3.25 30.17
CA THR A 312 11.17 -4.45 30.61
C THR A 312 10.91 -5.65 29.69
N ALA A 313 11.72 -6.69 29.84
CA ALA A 313 11.56 -7.93 29.10
C ALA A 313 10.33 -8.70 29.62
N ILE A 314 9.25 -8.76 28.84
CA ILE A 314 8.05 -9.49 29.20
C ILE A 314 8.15 -10.96 28.79
N ARG A 315 7.88 -11.86 29.75
CA ARG A 315 7.83 -13.30 29.50
C ARG A 315 6.53 -13.64 28.77
N ILE A 316 6.65 -14.30 27.62
CA ILE A 316 5.50 -14.82 26.86
C ILE A 316 5.37 -16.31 27.22
N PRO A 317 4.29 -16.75 27.90
CA PRO A 317 4.15 -18.13 28.33
C PRO A 317 4.08 -19.10 27.15
N GLU A 318 4.84 -20.19 27.23
CA GLU A 318 4.81 -21.30 26.28
C GLU A 318 4.01 -22.47 26.88
N THR A 319 3.27 -23.20 26.06
CA THR A 319 2.60 -24.44 26.50
C THR A 319 3.63 -25.54 26.75
N VAL A 320 3.22 -26.60 27.46
CA VAL A 320 4.07 -27.77 27.71
C VAL A 320 4.53 -28.40 26.38
N GLN A 321 3.64 -28.49 25.40
CA GLN A 321 3.94 -29.01 24.06
C GLN A 321 4.92 -28.11 23.29
N GLU A 322 4.80 -26.79 23.41
CA GLU A 322 5.74 -25.83 22.79
C GLU A 322 7.14 -25.99 23.40
N LYS A 323 7.24 -26.08 24.73
CA LYS A 323 8.51 -26.31 25.44
C LYS A 323 9.14 -27.65 25.09
N ALA A 324 8.36 -28.73 25.06
CA ALA A 324 8.83 -30.05 24.67
C ALA A 324 9.35 -30.09 23.23
N THR A 325 8.75 -29.30 22.33
CA THR A 325 9.23 -29.15 20.95
C THR A 325 10.57 -28.39 20.90
N ALA A 326 10.77 -27.40 21.77
CA ALA A 326 12.01 -26.63 21.87
C ALA A 326 13.16 -27.39 22.55
N ALA A 327 12.85 -28.34 23.43
CA ALA A 327 13.82 -29.14 24.20
C ALA A 327 14.51 -30.27 23.42
N ARG A 328 14.35 -30.34 22.10
CA ARG A 328 14.96 -31.37 21.25
C ARG A 328 16.42 -31.06 20.93
N THR A 329 17.27 -32.08 20.92
CA THR A 329 18.70 -31.98 20.54
C THR A 329 18.85 -31.36 19.14
N SER A 330 17.96 -31.68 18.20
CA SER A 330 17.86 -31.02 16.89
C SER A 330 16.87 -29.84 16.92
N ARG A 331 17.31 -28.71 17.49
CA ARG A 331 16.51 -27.46 17.54
C ARG A 331 16.11 -26.96 16.15
N VAL A 332 16.91 -27.24 15.13
CA VAL A 332 16.67 -26.83 13.75
C VAL A 332 16.16 -28.02 12.94
N GLN A 333 14.90 -27.97 12.52
CA GLN A 333 14.40 -28.95 11.56
C GLN A 333 15.12 -28.78 10.21
N THR A 334 15.82 -29.83 9.80
CA THR A 334 16.48 -30.02 8.51
C THR A 334 15.96 -31.29 7.85
N TYR A 335 16.20 -31.43 6.55
CA TYR A 335 15.98 -32.68 5.83
C TYR A 335 17.11 -33.67 6.09
N SER A 336 16.79 -34.96 6.17
CA SER A 336 17.80 -36.04 6.14
C SER A 336 18.25 -36.34 4.70
N TYR A 337 19.30 -37.15 4.55
CA TYR A 337 19.78 -37.60 3.23
C TYR A 337 18.69 -38.35 2.45
N GLU A 338 17.99 -39.27 3.12
CA GLU A 338 16.92 -40.08 2.56
C GLU A 338 15.73 -39.22 2.13
N GLU A 339 15.42 -38.17 2.91
CA GLU A 339 14.37 -37.23 2.55
C GLU A 339 14.76 -36.36 1.34
N ILE A 340 16.03 -35.92 1.25
CA ILE A 340 16.53 -35.18 0.08
C ILE A 340 16.45 -36.08 -1.17
N GLN A 341 16.84 -37.34 -1.05
CA GLN A 341 16.71 -38.29 -2.15
C GLN A 341 15.26 -38.51 -2.56
N THR A 342 14.36 -38.72 -1.61
CA THR A 342 12.92 -38.85 -1.89
C THR A 342 12.38 -37.60 -2.58
N LEU A 343 12.79 -36.39 -2.14
CA LEU A 343 12.41 -35.14 -2.80
C LEU A 343 12.93 -35.09 -4.25
N TRP A 344 14.18 -35.47 -4.49
CA TRP A 344 14.81 -35.47 -5.81
C TRP A 344 14.10 -36.42 -6.80
N GLU A 345 13.75 -37.63 -6.34
CA GLU A 345 13.07 -38.66 -7.13
C GLU A 345 11.67 -38.21 -7.57
N TYR A 346 10.91 -37.55 -6.70
CA TYR A 346 9.55 -37.10 -6.98
C TYR A 346 9.47 -35.71 -7.61
N ALA A 347 10.53 -34.90 -7.50
CA ALA A 347 10.55 -33.55 -8.03
C ALA A 347 10.47 -33.54 -9.57
N SER A 348 9.68 -32.61 -10.11
CA SER A 348 9.79 -32.23 -11.53
C SER A 348 11.11 -31.48 -11.76
N PRO A 349 11.59 -31.35 -13.01
CA PRO A 349 12.83 -30.62 -13.31
C PRO A 349 12.91 -29.21 -12.70
N LEU A 350 11.80 -28.45 -12.73
CA LEU A 350 11.76 -27.14 -12.05
C LEU A 350 11.91 -27.26 -10.52
N LYS A 351 11.24 -28.23 -9.90
CA LYS A 351 11.35 -28.46 -8.45
C LYS A 351 12.75 -28.95 -8.06
N ARG A 352 13.45 -29.67 -8.95
CA ARG A 352 14.86 -30.06 -8.81
C ARG A 352 15.79 -28.86 -8.83
N LEU A 353 15.59 -27.93 -9.77
CA LEU A 353 16.30 -26.65 -9.76
C LEU A 353 16.08 -25.89 -8.44
N LEU A 354 14.83 -25.80 -7.97
CA LEU A 354 14.52 -25.14 -6.68
C LEU A 354 15.18 -25.86 -5.49
N LEU A 355 15.24 -27.19 -5.51
CA LEU A 355 15.95 -27.99 -4.49
C LEU A 355 17.45 -27.64 -4.49
N LEU A 356 18.09 -27.65 -5.66
CA LEU A 356 19.52 -27.36 -5.82
C LEU A 356 19.84 -25.92 -5.41
N MET A 357 19.04 -24.93 -5.81
CA MET A 357 19.22 -23.54 -5.35
C MET A 357 19.12 -23.42 -3.83
N GLY A 358 18.24 -24.21 -3.20
CA GLY A 358 18.10 -24.24 -1.74
C GLY A 358 19.24 -24.97 -1.02
N LEU A 359 19.86 -25.98 -1.64
CA LEU A 359 20.93 -26.79 -1.04
C LEU A 359 22.34 -26.29 -1.37
N ASN A 360 22.63 -26.01 -2.63
CA ASN A 360 23.92 -25.53 -3.11
C ASN A 360 24.17 -24.08 -2.70
N CYS A 361 23.17 -23.20 -2.83
CA CYS A 361 23.34 -21.76 -2.56
C CYS A 361 22.68 -21.31 -1.24
N GLY A 362 21.96 -22.22 -0.57
CA GLY A 362 21.20 -21.87 0.62
C GLY A 362 20.07 -20.89 0.35
N PHE A 363 19.62 -20.66 -0.89
CA PHE A 363 18.66 -19.60 -1.18
C PHE A 363 17.28 -19.88 -0.57
N ASP A 364 16.64 -18.82 -0.07
CA ASP A 364 15.21 -18.86 0.25
C ASP A 364 14.37 -18.53 -0.99
N ALA A 365 13.05 -18.68 -0.88
CA ALA A 365 12.16 -18.45 -2.02
C ALA A 365 12.23 -17.02 -2.59
N LYS A 366 12.51 -16.00 -1.77
CA LYS A 366 12.62 -14.62 -2.26
C LYS A 366 13.95 -14.43 -2.97
N MET A 367 15.04 -14.99 -2.43
CA MET A 367 16.34 -14.99 -3.09
C MET A 367 16.28 -15.66 -4.47
N ILE A 368 15.60 -16.79 -4.60
CA ILE A 368 15.41 -17.45 -5.90
C ILE A 368 14.56 -16.58 -6.84
N ALA A 369 13.45 -16.05 -6.34
CA ALA A 369 12.50 -15.30 -7.17
C ALA A 369 13.06 -13.97 -7.69
N THR A 370 14.04 -13.37 -6.99
CA THR A 370 14.69 -12.12 -7.41
C THR A 370 16.08 -12.33 -8.02
N LEU A 371 16.52 -13.58 -8.24
CA LEU A 371 17.82 -13.85 -8.84
C LEU A 371 17.84 -13.27 -10.25
N GLN A 372 18.90 -12.55 -10.61
CA GLN A 372 19.06 -11.95 -11.93
C GLN A 372 19.94 -12.83 -12.83
N PRO A 373 19.78 -12.79 -14.16
CA PRO A 373 20.68 -13.47 -15.09
C PRO A 373 22.15 -13.06 -14.90
N GLU A 374 22.40 -11.78 -14.60
CA GLU A 374 23.74 -11.20 -14.44
C GLU A 374 24.43 -11.66 -13.15
N ASP A 375 23.66 -12.17 -12.18
CA ASP A 375 24.21 -12.76 -10.96
C ASP A 375 24.88 -14.13 -11.24
N ILE A 376 24.69 -14.73 -12.42
CA ILE A 376 25.07 -16.11 -12.76
C ILE A 376 26.21 -16.13 -13.77
N LEU A 377 27.32 -16.75 -13.40
CA LEU A 377 28.51 -16.87 -14.24
C LEU A 377 28.82 -18.36 -14.42
N LEU A 378 28.72 -18.87 -15.66
CA LEU A 378 28.87 -20.30 -15.95
C LEU A 378 30.17 -20.57 -16.72
N ASN A 379 30.81 -21.68 -16.39
CA ASN A 379 32.01 -22.20 -17.07
C ASN A 379 33.09 -21.12 -17.24
N GLN A 380 33.51 -20.54 -16.13
CA GLN A 380 34.56 -19.54 -16.09
C GLN A 380 35.29 -19.50 -14.75
N GLU A 381 36.55 -19.06 -14.79
CA GLU A 381 37.34 -18.82 -13.58
C GLU A 381 36.69 -17.74 -12.70
N HIS A 382 36.87 -17.88 -11.38
CA HIS A 382 36.43 -16.88 -10.42
C HIS A 382 37.10 -15.51 -10.70
N PRO A 383 36.33 -14.42 -10.90
CA PRO A 383 36.89 -13.12 -11.28
C PRO A 383 37.97 -12.59 -10.32
N SER A 384 37.82 -12.89 -9.03
CA SER A 384 38.71 -12.46 -7.95
C SER A 384 39.55 -13.60 -7.34
N ALA A 385 39.77 -14.71 -8.08
CA ALA A 385 40.44 -15.93 -7.57
C ALA A 385 41.73 -15.63 -6.78
N ARG A 386 42.57 -14.71 -7.30
CA ARG A 386 43.84 -14.30 -6.68
C ARG A 386 43.64 -13.57 -5.35
N GLU A 387 42.64 -12.70 -5.26
CA GLU A 387 42.37 -11.85 -4.09
C GLU A 387 41.85 -12.69 -2.92
N ILE A 388 41.01 -13.67 -3.21
CA ILE A 388 40.47 -14.60 -2.21
C ILE A 388 41.35 -15.83 -1.98
N GLN A 389 42.51 -15.91 -2.65
CA GLN A 389 43.47 -17.01 -2.57
C GLN A 389 42.83 -18.39 -2.83
N TYR A 390 42.02 -18.48 -3.88
CA TYR A 390 41.30 -19.69 -4.26
C TYR A 390 41.72 -20.16 -5.65
N GLN A 391 41.96 -21.46 -5.82
CA GLN A 391 42.25 -22.03 -7.13
C GLN A 391 40.95 -22.30 -7.89
N SER A 392 40.74 -21.56 -8.98
CA SER A 392 39.59 -21.71 -9.85
C SER A 392 40.02 -22.10 -11.28
N THR A 393 39.09 -22.69 -12.04
CA THR A 393 39.29 -23.11 -13.42
C THR A 393 38.15 -22.61 -14.31
N GLU A 394 38.34 -22.68 -15.63
CA GLU A 394 37.30 -22.39 -16.63
C GLU A 394 36.10 -23.34 -16.59
N ASN A 395 36.15 -24.43 -15.80
CA ASN A 395 35.02 -25.33 -15.61
C ASN A 395 34.19 -25.00 -14.36
N ASP A 396 34.63 -24.02 -13.57
CA ASP A 396 33.86 -23.57 -12.41
C ASP A 396 32.68 -22.69 -12.83
N SER A 397 31.71 -22.56 -11.93
CA SER A 397 30.54 -21.71 -12.13
C SER A 397 30.12 -21.10 -10.80
N TRP A 398 29.53 -19.92 -10.87
CA TRP A 398 29.38 -19.02 -9.74
C TRP A 398 28.01 -18.35 -9.74
N ILE A 399 27.55 -18.01 -8.54
CA ILE A 399 26.56 -16.96 -8.33
C ILE A 399 27.16 -15.91 -7.42
N PHE A 400 27.08 -14.64 -7.83
CA PHE A 400 27.48 -13.47 -7.04
C PHE A 400 26.29 -12.56 -6.87
N ARG A 401 25.98 -12.14 -5.64
CA ARG A 401 24.85 -11.22 -5.43
C ARG A 401 24.87 -10.50 -4.09
N LEU A 402 24.25 -9.32 -4.10
CA LEU A 402 23.80 -8.63 -2.89
C LEU A 402 22.44 -9.14 -2.45
N ARG A 403 22.28 -9.47 -1.18
CA ARG A 403 20.99 -9.88 -0.63
C ARG A 403 20.08 -8.67 -0.42
N ASN A 404 18.99 -8.55 -1.19
CA ASN A 404 18.06 -7.41 -1.20
C ASN A 404 17.54 -6.96 0.19
N LYS A 405 17.45 -7.88 1.16
CA LYS A 405 16.96 -7.56 2.51
C LYS A 405 17.98 -6.81 3.37
N THR A 406 19.25 -7.15 3.26
CA THR A 406 20.30 -6.73 4.20
C THR A 406 21.50 -6.11 3.49
N SER A 407 21.49 -6.06 2.15
CA SER A 407 22.61 -5.63 1.31
C SER A 407 23.91 -6.36 1.62
N VAL A 408 23.82 -7.59 2.13
CA VAL A 408 24.98 -8.42 2.45
C VAL A 408 25.38 -9.16 1.19
N TYR A 409 26.63 -8.99 0.78
CA TYR A 409 27.21 -9.68 -0.36
C TYR A 409 27.45 -11.17 -0.07
N GLY A 410 27.29 -12.00 -1.09
CA GLY A 410 27.58 -13.42 -1.04
C GLY A 410 28.03 -13.95 -2.40
N GLU A 411 28.83 -15.01 -2.32
CA GLU A 411 29.39 -15.74 -3.44
C GLU A 411 29.13 -17.23 -3.23
N TRP A 412 28.76 -17.95 -4.28
CA TRP A 412 28.52 -19.40 -4.23
C TRP A 412 29.12 -20.09 -5.45
N LYS A 413 29.98 -21.07 -5.20
CA LYS A 413 30.39 -22.04 -6.22
C LYS A 413 29.23 -22.99 -6.53
N LEU A 414 29.02 -23.30 -7.81
CA LEU A 414 27.94 -24.17 -8.26
C LEU A 414 28.42 -25.60 -8.47
N TRP A 415 27.64 -26.57 -7.99
CA TRP A 415 27.85 -27.97 -8.31
C TRP A 415 27.57 -28.24 -9.79
N PRO A 416 28.23 -29.23 -10.42
CA PRO A 416 27.96 -29.59 -11.82
C PRO A 416 26.47 -29.84 -12.11
N ILE A 417 25.76 -30.55 -11.21
CA ILE A 417 24.32 -30.80 -11.35
C ILE A 417 23.48 -29.53 -11.28
N THR A 418 23.93 -28.53 -10.51
CA THR A 418 23.29 -27.21 -10.41
C THR A 418 23.50 -26.41 -11.68
N VAL A 419 24.70 -26.46 -12.28
CA VAL A 419 24.99 -25.89 -13.59
C VAL A 419 24.05 -26.47 -14.65
N SER A 420 23.95 -27.80 -14.73
CA SER A 420 23.02 -28.46 -15.67
C SER A 420 21.56 -28.04 -15.46
N ALA A 421 21.14 -27.81 -14.21
CA ALA A 421 19.80 -27.34 -13.89
C ALA A 421 19.55 -25.90 -14.38
N ILE A 422 20.54 -25.03 -14.25
CA ILE A 422 20.51 -23.63 -14.69
C ILE A 422 20.50 -23.54 -16.21
N GLU A 423 21.38 -24.27 -16.88
CA GLU A 423 21.44 -24.35 -18.35
C GLU A 423 20.12 -24.90 -18.93
N TRP A 424 19.58 -25.96 -18.30
CA TRP A 424 18.26 -26.46 -18.66
C TRP A 424 17.21 -25.37 -18.54
N TRP A 425 17.20 -24.62 -17.43
CA TRP A 425 16.22 -23.55 -17.24
C TRP A 425 16.39 -22.39 -18.21
N GLN A 426 17.62 -22.00 -18.55
CA GLN A 426 17.89 -21.01 -19.60
C GLN A 426 17.21 -21.42 -20.92
N LYS A 427 17.36 -22.68 -21.33
CA LYS A 427 16.68 -23.23 -22.52
C LYS A 427 15.16 -23.24 -22.40
N GLN A 428 14.60 -23.48 -21.21
CA GLN A 428 13.14 -23.41 -21.02
C GLN A 428 12.63 -21.97 -21.01
N ARG A 429 13.42 -21.04 -20.47
CA ARG A 429 13.07 -19.62 -20.33
C ARG A 429 12.94 -18.94 -21.69
N THR A 430 13.76 -19.30 -22.69
CA THR A 430 13.66 -18.75 -24.06
C THR A 430 12.33 -19.08 -24.75
N GLN A 431 11.59 -20.07 -24.26
CA GLN A 431 10.28 -20.45 -24.79
C GLN A 431 9.11 -19.75 -24.08
N ILE A 432 9.40 -18.86 -23.12
CA ILE A 432 8.41 -18.13 -22.34
C ILE A 432 8.48 -16.67 -22.75
N GLU A 433 7.34 -16.11 -23.16
CA GLU A 433 7.19 -14.67 -23.33
C GLU A 433 7.30 -13.99 -21.95
N ILE A 434 8.29 -13.12 -21.80
CA ILE A 434 8.60 -12.43 -20.53
C ILE A 434 7.89 -11.08 -20.53
N ALA A 435 7.24 -10.74 -19.41
CA ALA A 435 6.63 -9.41 -19.25
C ALA A 435 7.70 -8.32 -19.25
N GLU A 436 7.40 -7.14 -19.81
CA GLU A 436 8.36 -6.06 -20.06
C GLU A 436 9.13 -5.60 -18.81
N ASP A 437 8.52 -5.66 -17.63
CA ASP A 437 9.06 -5.22 -16.34
C ASP A 437 9.79 -6.33 -15.56
N VAL A 438 9.94 -7.53 -16.14
CA VAL A 438 10.48 -8.70 -15.43
C VAL A 438 11.91 -9.00 -15.89
N SER A 439 12.88 -8.67 -15.02
CA SER A 439 14.29 -9.02 -15.21
C SER A 439 14.69 -10.35 -14.55
N ALA A 440 13.83 -10.93 -13.70
CA ALA A 440 14.17 -12.13 -12.93
C ALA A 440 14.58 -13.33 -13.82
N PHE A 441 15.58 -14.08 -13.36
CA PHE A 441 16.07 -15.30 -14.01
C PHE A 441 15.01 -16.40 -14.00
N ILE A 442 14.35 -16.61 -12.85
CA ILE A 442 13.29 -17.62 -12.71
C ILE A 442 11.91 -16.96 -12.78
N VAL A 443 11.17 -17.31 -13.83
CA VAL A 443 9.81 -16.83 -14.11
C VAL A 443 8.79 -17.99 -14.17
N ASN A 444 7.52 -17.67 -13.97
CA ASN A 444 6.44 -18.65 -14.18
C ASN A 444 6.07 -18.77 -15.66
N GLN A 445 5.16 -19.69 -16.00
CA GLN A 445 4.73 -19.94 -17.38
C GLN A 445 4.01 -18.75 -18.04
N LYS A 446 3.64 -17.72 -17.28
CA LYS A 446 3.01 -16.49 -17.78
C LYS A 446 4.02 -15.35 -17.89
N GLY A 447 5.32 -15.61 -17.83
CA GLY A 447 6.35 -14.58 -17.94
C GLY A 447 6.59 -13.72 -16.70
N HIS A 448 5.85 -13.94 -15.60
CA HIS A 448 5.99 -13.13 -14.39
C HIS A 448 7.00 -13.70 -13.39
N ALA A 449 7.64 -12.82 -12.61
CA ALA A 449 8.51 -13.22 -11.51
C ALA A 449 7.74 -13.98 -10.40
N TYR A 450 8.46 -14.83 -9.67
CA TYR A 450 7.87 -15.63 -8.58
C TYR A 450 7.62 -14.85 -7.28
N ASP A 451 7.98 -13.56 -7.24
CA ASP A 451 7.80 -12.66 -6.11
C ASP A 451 6.85 -11.49 -6.38
N THR A 452 6.26 -11.42 -7.58
CA THR A 452 5.22 -10.43 -7.93
C THR A 452 4.12 -10.46 -6.86
N PRO A 453 3.85 -9.35 -6.15
CA PRO A 453 2.84 -9.29 -5.10
C PRO A 453 1.46 -9.72 -5.60
N THR A 454 0.65 -10.26 -4.69
CA THR A 454 -0.78 -10.47 -5.00
C THR A 454 -1.53 -9.14 -5.05
N ALA A 455 -2.79 -9.14 -5.53
CA ALA A 455 -3.64 -7.93 -5.55
C ALA A 455 -3.78 -7.25 -4.16
N GLY A 456 -3.70 -8.01 -3.07
CA GLY A 456 -3.71 -7.48 -1.70
C GLY A 456 -2.33 -7.08 -1.16
N ASN A 457 -1.33 -6.96 -2.03
CA ASN A 457 0.09 -6.72 -1.71
C ASN A 457 0.70 -7.77 -0.76
N ASP A 458 0.08 -8.95 -0.69
CA ASP A 458 0.64 -10.09 0.04
C ASP A 458 1.81 -10.72 -0.69
N ARG A 459 2.71 -11.32 0.11
CA ARG A 459 3.82 -12.13 -0.40
C ARG A 459 3.31 -13.22 -1.34
N ASN A 460 3.95 -13.32 -2.51
CA ASN A 460 3.71 -14.41 -3.44
C ASN A 460 4.05 -15.79 -2.83
N MET A 461 3.12 -16.74 -2.96
CA MET A 461 3.22 -18.09 -2.40
C MET A 461 3.50 -19.17 -3.45
N GLN A 462 3.79 -18.83 -4.70
CA GLN A 462 3.98 -19.80 -5.78
C GLN A 462 5.11 -20.81 -5.50
N ILE A 463 6.34 -20.39 -5.20
CA ILE A 463 7.43 -21.32 -4.82
C ILE A 463 7.07 -22.17 -3.59
N PRO A 464 6.60 -21.59 -2.47
CA PRO A 464 6.11 -22.38 -1.33
C PRO A 464 5.02 -23.40 -1.69
N ASN A 465 4.11 -23.06 -2.61
CA ASN A 465 3.02 -23.93 -3.04
C ASN A 465 3.52 -25.06 -3.95
N LEU A 466 4.48 -24.79 -4.85
CA LEU A 466 5.15 -25.84 -5.64
C LEU A 466 5.81 -26.87 -4.73
N TRP A 467 6.45 -26.40 -3.66
CA TRP A 467 7.10 -27.26 -2.66
C TRP A 467 6.11 -28.04 -1.80
N ARG A 468 5.04 -27.38 -1.34
CA ARG A 468 3.95 -28.06 -0.61
C ARG A 468 3.32 -29.16 -1.46
N GLY A 469 3.02 -28.85 -2.73
CA GLY A 469 2.47 -29.82 -3.67
C GLY A 469 3.39 -31.01 -3.91
N LEU A 470 4.71 -30.84 -3.88
CA LEU A 470 5.67 -31.96 -3.92
C LEU A 470 5.54 -32.86 -2.68
N SER A 471 5.54 -32.28 -1.48
CA SER A 471 5.40 -33.04 -0.24
C SER A 471 4.04 -33.76 -0.16
N ASP A 472 2.97 -33.12 -0.64
CA ASP A 472 1.64 -33.72 -0.72
C ASP A 472 1.62 -34.88 -1.72
N GLN A 473 2.31 -34.75 -2.85
CA GLN A 473 2.44 -35.82 -3.85
C GLN A 473 3.22 -37.02 -3.30
N ILE A 474 4.32 -36.80 -2.58
CA ILE A 474 5.11 -37.87 -1.95
C ILE A 474 4.23 -38.65 -0.97
N ARG A 475 3.46 -37.97 -0.12
CA ARG A 475 2.58 -38.62 0.86
C ARG A 475 1.36 -39.35 0.28
N LYS A 476 1.03 -39.12 -0.99
CA LYS A 476 0.03 -39.93 -1.71
C LYS A 476 0.58 -41.29 -2.12
N ASP A 477 1.89 -41.47 -2.07
CA ASP A 477 2.53 -42.76 -2.27
C ASP A 477 2.46 -43.60 -1.00
N GLU A 478 2.03 -44.85 -1.13
CA GLU A 478 1.87 -45.81 -0.04
C GLU A 478 3.20 -46.03 0.72
N ASP A 479 4.34 -45.93 0.02
CA ASP A 479 5.67 -46.13 0.61
C ASP A 479 6.17 -44.90 1.41
N HIS A 480 5.46 -43.77 1.35
CA HIS A 480 5.92 -42.49 1.93
C HIS A 480 4.80 -41.70 2.63
N THR A 481 3.77 -42.36 3.14
CA THR A 481 2.63 -41.74 3.84
C THR A 481 3.03 -40.86 5.03
N GLU A 482 4.12 -41.23 5.71
CA GLU A 482 4.70 -40.55 6.88
C GLU A 482 5.75 -39.47 6.53
N PHE A 483 5.98 -39.18 5.24
CA PHE A 483 6.96 -38.18 4.83
C PHE A 483 6.68 -36.80 5.46
N ARG A 484 7.72 -36.18 6.04
CA ARG A 484 7.56 -34.93 6.79
C ARG A 484 7.28 -33.73 5.88
N LYS A 485 6.21 -32.98 6.17
CA LYS A 485 5.86 -31.75 5.46
C LYS A 485 6.67 -30.56 5.98
N LEU A 486 7.90 -30.42 5.51
CA LEU A 486 8.76 -29.27 5.81
C LEU A 486 8.58 -28.16 4.75
N SER A 487 8.57 -26.90 5.19
CA SER A 487 8.46 -25.74 4.29
C SER A 487 9.72 -25.56 3.43
N PHE A 488 9.61 -24.96 2.25
CA PHE A 488 10.75 -24.70 1.34
C PHE A 488 11.98 -24.09 2.03
N GLY A 489 11.79 -23.12 2.94
CA GLY A 489 12.88 -22.49 3.69
C GLY A 489 13.67 -23.42 4.63
N LYS A 490 13.28 -24.69 4.78
CA LYS A 490 14.08 -25.70 5.49
C LYS A 490 15.24 -26.22 4.64
N LEU A 491 15.22 -26.06 3.31
CA LEU A 491 16.37 -26.36 2.45
C LEU A 491 17.57 -25.48 2.81
N ARG A 492 17.35 -24.15 2.88
CA ARG A 492 18.35 -23.19 3.38
C ARG A 492 18.92 -23.56 4.75
N LYS A 493 18.07 -24.03 5.67
CA LYS A 493 18.51 -24.49 7.00
C LYS A 493 19.33 -25.78 6.92
N THR A 494 18.97 -26.68 6.02
CA THR A 494 19.67 -27.93 5.78
C THR A 494 21.05 -27.64 5.19
N ALA A 495 21.13 -26.82 4.15
CA ALA A 495 22.37 -26.32 3.55
C ALA A 495 23.29 -25.66 4.58
N GLY A 496 22.78 -24.67 5.31
CA GLY A 496 23.57 -23.97 6.33
C GLY A 496 24.03 -24.90 7.46
N ASN A 497 23.27 -25.93 7.80
CA ASN A 497 23.70 -26.93 8.78
C ASN A 497 24.81 -27.84 8.23
N LEU A 498 24.71 -28.26 6.96
CA LEU A 498 25.74 -29.05 6.29
C LEU A 498 27.06 -28.27 6.21
N ILE A 499 27.03 -27.02 5.72
CA ILE A 499 28.21 -26.15 5.66
C ILE A 499 28.80 -25.92 7.06
N ARG A 500 27.95 -25.74 8.08
CA ARG A 500 28.42 -25.56 9.46
C ARG A 500 29.15 -26.78 9.99
N VAL A 501 28.70 -27.99 9.63
CA VAL A 501 29.37 -29.23 10.03
C VAL A 501 30.73 -29.35 9.34
N GLU A 502 30.85 -28.95 8.08
CA GLU A 502 32.13 -29.03 7.35
C GLU A 502 33.15 -27.95 7.75
N SER A 503 32.72 -26.69 7.90
CA SER A 503 33.64 -25.53 7.97
C SER A 503 33.31 -24.54 9.10
N GLY A 504 32.42 -24.93 10.02
CA GLY A 504 32.13 -24.16 11.23
C GLY A 504 31.15 -22.99 11.06
N GLY A 505 31.03 -22.20 12.13
CA GLY A 505 29.96 -21.19 12.25
C GLY A 505 30.13 -19.97 11.35
N GLU A 506 31.36 -19.51 11.15
CA GLU A 506 31.70 -18.35 10.33
C GLU A 506 31.38 -18.61 8.85
N ALA A 507 31.93 -19.69 8.27
CA ALA A 507 31.67 -20.09 6.89
C ALA A 507 30.17 -20.27 6.63
N ALA A 508 29.44 -20.92 7.55
CA ALA A 508 27.98 -21.05 7.45
C ALA A 508 27.25 -19.69 7.54
N GLY A 509 27.76 -18.75 8.34
CA GLY A 509 27.24 -17.38 8.43
C GLY A 509 27.41 -16.61 7.12
N VAL A 510 28.60 -16.69 6.53
CA VAL A 510 28.94 -16.08 5.23
C VAL A 510 28.10 -16.70 4.11
N PHE A 511 28.05 -18.04 4.03
CA PHE A 511 27.20 -18.79 3.09
C PHE A 511 25.71 -18.39 3.16
N LEU A 512 25.22 -18.06 4.35
CA LEU A 512 23.85 -17.59 4.57
C LEU A 512 23.70 -16.05 4.51
N CYS A 513 24.68 -15.30 4.03
CA CYS A 513 24.65 -13.84 3.97
C CYS A 513 24.15 -13.20 5.28
N HIS A 514 24.65 -13.68 6.42
CA HIS A 514 24.43 -13.00 7.69
C HIS A 514 25.29 -11.73 7.72
N GLY A 515 24.71 -10.64 8.23
CA GLY A 515 25.42 -9.35 8.33
C GLY A 515 26.53 -9.34 9.38
N THR A 516 26.49 -10.31 10.31
CA THR A 516 27.48 -10.49 11.36
C THR A 516 27.76 -12.00 11.48
N PRO A 517 28.63 -12.56 10.63
CA PRO A 517 28.92 -14.00 10.65
C PRO A 517 29.67 -14.41 11.92
N VAL A 518 30.56 -13.57 12.43
CA VAL A 518 31.30 -13.77 13.68
C VAL A 518 30.65 -12.94 14.80
N LYS A 519 29.78 -13.57 15.59
CA LYS A 519 29.00 -12.87 16.63
C LYS A 519 29.80 -12.38 17.84
N SER A 520 31.01 -12.89 18.03
CA SER A 520 31.88 -12.46 19.13
C SER A 520 32.58 -11.15 18.82
N ASP A 521 32.60 -10.72 17.55
CA ASP A 521 33.30 -9.52 17.11
C ASP A 521 32.53 -8.86 15.95
N ASP A 522 31.73 -7.85 16.30
CA ASP A 522 30.92 -7.09 15.33
C ASP A 522 31.77 -6.16 14.45
N LEU A 523 33.06 -5.96 14.77
CA LEU A 523 33.96 -5.09 14.02
C LEU A 523 34.77 -5.83 12.94
N LEU A 524 34.91 -7.15 13.05
CA LEU A 524 35.75 -7.96 12.16
C LEU A 524 35.42 -7.77 10.67
N ASP A 525 34.13 -7.68 10.33
CA ASP A 525 33.62 -7.48 8.96
C ASP A 525 34.01 -6.10 8.37
N PHE A 526 34.45 -5.12 9.17
CA PHE A 526 34.94 -3.81 8.69
C PHE A 526 36.42 -3.80 8.34
N TYR A 527 37.20 -4.74 8.89
CA TYR A 527 38.66 -4.75 8.77
C TYR A 527 39.21 -5.94 7.98
N THR A 528 38.37 -6.94 7.70
CA THR A 528 38.82 -8.18 7.05
C THR A 528 37.86 -8.61 5.94
N ASN A 529 38.42 -9.29 4.93
CA ASN A 529 37.63 -9.91 3.89
C ASN A 529 36.95 -11.17 4.41
N ARG A 530 35.73 -11.42 3.92
CA ARG A 530 35.00 -12.65 4.24
C ARG A 530 35.71 -13.86 3.64
N PRO A 531 35.76 -15.01 4.35
CA PRO A 531 36.51 -16.18 3.92
C PRO A 531 35.78 -17.00 2.83
N PHE A 532 35.59 -16.44 1.64
CA PHE A 532 34.85 -17.10 0.54
C PHE A 532 35.53 -18.40 0.05
N ALA A 533 36.87 -18.46 0.01
CA ALA A 533 37.59 -19.70 -0.31
C ALA A 533 37.16 -20.88 0.59
N LYS A 534 37.08 -20.68 1.90
CA LYS A 534 36.60 -21.70 2.86
C LYS A 534 35.14 -22.06 2.65
N VAL A 535 34.32 -21.13 2.17
CA VAL A 535 32.92 -21.39 1.83
C VAL A 535 32.85 -22.28 0.59
N PHE A 536 33.66 -22.03 -0.43
CA PHE A 536 33.68 -22.82 -1.66
C PHE A 536 34.15 -24.25 -1.42
N GLU A 537 35.22 -24.43 -0.63
CA GLU A 537 35.68 -25.76 -0.20
C GLU A 537 34.57 -26.53 0.52
N ALA A 538 33.86 -25.87 1.45
CA ALA A 538 32.75 -26.49 2.16
C ALA A 538 31.58 -26.84 1.22
N ILE A 539 31.27 -25.98 0.24
CA ILE A 539 30.26 -26.24 -0.78
C ILE A 539 30.64 -27.49 -1.59
N ASP A 540 31.89 -27.61 -2.03
CA ASP A 540 32.37 -28.74 -2.82
C ASP A 540 32.30 -30.05 -2.01
N LEU A 541 32.73 -30.05 -0.75
CA LEU A 541 32.63 -31.23 0.14
C LEU A 541 31.18 -31.67 0.36
N VAL A 542 30.26 -30.70 0.58
CA VAL A 542 28.83 -31.00 0.70
C VAL A 542 28.27 -31.54 -0.62
N GLY A 543 28.70 -30.99 -1.75
CA GLY A 543 28.32 -31.44 -3.09
C GLY A 543 28.75 -32.89 -3.36
N LEU A 544 30.00 -33.23 -3.04
CA LEU A 544 30.54 -34.59 -3.13
C LEU A 544 29.71 -35.56 -2.27
N ARG A 545 29.37 -35.18 -1.04
CA ARG A 545 28.58 -36.04 -0.14
C ARG A 545 27.14 -36.24 -0.62
N LEU A 546 26.55 -35.24 -1.27
CA LEU A 546 25.19 -35.36 -1.84
C LEU A 546 25.19 -35.97 -3.25
N SER A 547 26.34 -36.08 -3.91
CA SER A 547 26.45 -36.59 -5.28
C SER A 547 25.74 -37.93 -5.54
N PRO A 548 25.74 -38.93 -4.63
CA PRO A 548 25.05 -40.20 -4.86
C PRO A 548 23.53 -40.06 -5.01
N ILE A 549 22.94 -39.01 -4.41
CA ILE A 549 21.50 -38.74 -4.51
C ILE A 549 21.12 -38.40 -5.96
N TRP A 550 21.96 -37.63 -6.64
CA TRP A 550 21.63 -37.10 -7.96
C TRP A 550 21.48 -38.22 -8.99
N SER A 551 22.29 -39.27 -8.85
CA SER A 551 22.28 -40.47 -9.69
C SER A 551 21.02 -41.34 -9.57
N SER A 552 20.13 -41.09 -8.60
CA SER A 552 18.87 -41.84 -8.50
C SER A 552 17.86 -41.52 -9.62
N VAL A 553 18.13 -40.45 -10.37
CA VAL A 553 17.36 -40.07 -11.56
C VAL A 553 18.31 -39.93 -12.74
N GLU A 554 18.16 -40.80 -13.73
CA GLU A 554 19.02 -40.88 -14.93
C GLU A 554 18.99 -39.58 -15.75
N THR A 555 17.79 -39.07 -16.05
CA THR A 555 17.60 -37.83 -16.84
C THR A 555 16.89 -36.78 -15.99
N PRO A 556 17.60 -36.07 -15.09
CA PRO A 556 16.97 -35.13 -14.16
C PRO A 556 16.39 -33.89 -14.85
N PHE A 557 16.96 -33.50 -15.99
CA PHE A 557 16.63 -32.30 -16.77
C PHE A 557 16.46 -32.64 -18.27
N PRO A 558 15.33 -33.26 -18.66
CA PRO A 558 15.08 -33.62 -20.07
C PRO A 558 14.85 -32.38 -20.94
N GLU A 559 15.25 -32.43 -22.21
CA GLU A 559 15.11 -31.33 -23.16
C GLU A 559 13.66 -30.85 -23.30
N GLN A 560 12.72 -31.79 -23.41
CA GLN A 560 11.29 -31.51 -23.49
C GLN A 560 10.61 -31.75 -22.15
N ARG A 561 9.84 -30.76 -21.69
CA ARG A 561 8.92 -30.95 -20.56
C ARG A 561 7.81 -31.90 -20.95
N LYS A 562 7.76 -33.09 -20.32
CA LYS A 562 6.57 -33.96 -20.38
C LYS A 562 5.35 -33.17 -19.86
N ARG A 563 4.31 -33.02 -20.69
CA ARG A 563 3.02 -32.42 -20.29
C ARG A 563 2.25 -33.43 -19.44
N GLY A 564 1.88 -33.03 -18.22
CA GLY A 564 1.19 -33.89 -17.26
C GLY A 564 2.13 -34.73 -16.40
N GLY A 565 1.73 -34.98 -15.14
CA GLY A 565 2.43 -35.90 -14.26
C GLY A 565 2.10 -37.35 -14.58
N SER A 566 2.93 -38.29 -14.16
CA SER A 566 2.58 -39.71 -14.23
C SER A 566 1.28 -39.98 -13.48
N ASN A 567 0.36 -40.71 -14.08
CA ASN A 567 -0.89 -41.16 -13.43
C ASN A 567 -0.66 -42.25 -12.37
N ILE A 568 0.59 -42.70 -12.19
CA ILE A 568 1.00 -43.67 -11.16
C ILE A 568 2.18 -43.13 -10.35
N SER A 569 2.29 -43.61 -9.11
CA SER A 569 3.28 -43.19 -8.14
C SER A 569 4.71 -43.62 -8.52
N GLN A 570 5.74 -42.92 -8.01
CA GLN A 570 7.14 -43.26 -8.34
C GLN A 570 7.56 -44.61 -7.75
N SER A 571 7.03 -45.01 -6.58
CA SER A 571 7.23 -46.36 -6.05
C SER A 571 6.74 -47.42 -7.05
N LYS A 572 5.55 -47.23 -7.63
CA LYS A 572 4.98 -48.13 -8.63
C LYS A 572 5.82 -48.14 -9.90
N ILE A 573 6.32 -47.00 -10.37
CA ILE A 573 7.25 -46.94 -11.52
C ILE A 573 8.53 -47.73 -11.23
N ARG A 574 9.13 -47.57 -10.04
CA ARG A 574 10.33 -48.35 -9.64
C ARG A 574 10.04 -49.84 -9.58
N ARG A 575 8.90 -50.25 -9.02
CA ARG A 575 8.47 -51.66 -8.99
C ARG A 575 8.25 -52.21 -10.40
N ILE A 576 7.62 -51.45 -11.30
CA ILE A 576 7.49 -51.82 -12.73
C ILE A 576 8.89 -52.08 -13.31
N LYS A 577 9.80 -51.12 -13.22
CA LYS A 577 11.17 -51.25 -13.77
C LYS A 577 11.92 -52.43 -13.14
N SER A 578 11.82 -52.64 -11.83
CA SER A 578 12.45 -53.76 -11.12
C SER A 578 11.90 -55.12 -11.56
N MET A 579 10.57 -55.29 -11.57
CA MET A 579 9.94 -56.54 -12.00
C MET A 579 10.25 -56.84 -13.47
N ARG A 580 10.33 -55.81 -14.32
CA ARG A 580 10.70 -55.98 -15.73
C ARG A 580 12.16 -56.39 -15.90
N ARG A 581 13.09 -55.85 -15.09
CA ARG A 581 14.49 -56.31 -15.05
C ARG A 581 14.63 -57.75 -14.56
N GLN A 582 13.74 -58.20 -13.68
CA GLN A 582 13.68 -59.58 -13.19
C GLN A 582 13.01 -60.56 -14.17
N GLY A 583 12.61 -60.10 -15.37
CA GLY A 583 12.05 -60.95 -16.43
C GLY A 583 10.54 -61.19 -16.35
N PHE A 584 9.82 -60.58 -15.40
CA PHE A 584 8.36 -60.74 -15.32
C PHE A 584 7.66 -60.12 -16.54
N ASN A 585 6.69 -60.84 -17.11
CA ASN A 585 5.89 -60.35 -18.24
C ASN A 585 4.95 -59.19 -17.84
N LEU A 586 4.48 -58.41 -18.83
CA LEU A 586 3.68 -57.21 -18.58
C LEU A 586 2.34 -57.51 -17.88
N ASP A 587 1.73 -58.66 -18.16
CA ASP A 587 0.47 -59.06 -17.55
C ASP A 587 0.63 -59.34 -16.05
N TYR A 588 1.70 -60.02 -15.68
CA TYR A 588 2.05 -60.27 -14.29
C TYR A 588 2.33 -58.96 -13.55
N VAL A 589 3.14 -58.07 -14.13
CA VAL A 589 3.45 -56.76 -13.54
C VAL A 589 2.18 -55.93 -13.34
N ALA A 590 1.30 -55.89 -14.34
CA ALA A 590 0.03 -55.16 -14.27
C ALA A 590 -0.87 -55.68 -13.14
N LYS A 591 -1.03 -57.01 -13.05
CA LYS A 591 -1.83 -57.67 -12.00
C LYS A 591 -1.23 -57.45 -10.60
N ALA A 592 0.07 -57.65 -10.44
CA ALA A 592 0.75 -57.53 -9.15
C ALA A 592 0.68 -56.09 -8.59
N LEU A 593 0.79 -55.08 -9.45
CA LEU A 593 0.79 -53.67 -9.04
C LEU A 593 -0.58 -53.00 -9.13
N ARG A 594 -1.62 -53.76 -9.50
CA ARG A 594 -3.00 -53.28 -9.69
C ARG A 594 -3.07 -52.06 -10.63
N ILE A 595 -2.39 -52.16 -11.77
CA ILE A 595 -2.37 -51.14 -12.84
C ILE A 595 -2.79 -51.75 -14.17
N THR A 596 -3.09 -50.92 -15.16
CA THR A 596 -3.38 -51.42 -16.51
C THR A 596 -2.11 -51.91 -17.20
N LYS A 597 -2.24 -52.93 -18.08
CA LYS A 597 -1.13 -53.43 -18.91
C LYS A 597 -0.47 -52.32 -19.73
N GLN A 598 -1.27 -51.37 -20.25
CA GLN A 598 -0.77 -50.21 -20.98
C GLN A 598 0.11 -49.31 -20.09
N THR A 599 -0.27 -49.12 -18.82
CA THR A 599 0.53 -48.36 -17.86
C THR A 599 1.83 -49.08 -17.52
N ALA A 600 1.76 -50.40 -17.28
CA ALA A 600 2.95 -51.22 -17.07
C ALA A 600 3.89 -51.13 -18.28
N SER A 601 3.36 -51.21 -19.51
CA SER A 601 4.13 -51.09 -20.75
C SER A 601 4.81 -49.72 -20.87
N ARG A 602 4.04 -48.64 -20.70
CA ARG A 602 4.53 -47.24 -20.79
C ARG A 602 5.71 -46.95 -19.87
N HIS A 603 5.72 -47.54 -18.67
CA HIS A 603 6.77 -47.34 -17.67
C HIS A 603 7.80 -48.48 -17.62
N SER A 604 7.71 -49.45 -18.54
CA SER A 604 8.62 -50.59 -18.63
C SER A 604 9.82 -50.38 -19.55
N GLN A 605 9.73 -49.44 -20.49
CA GLN A 605 10.86 -49.10 -21.36
C GLN A 605 11.96 -48.40 -20.54
N LYS A 606 13.21 -48.72 -20.85
CA LYS A 606 14.34 -47.87 -20.44
C LYS A 606 14.12 -46.53 -21.17
N ASP A 607 14.05 -45.44 -20.41
CA ASP A 607 14.16 -44.10 -21.02
C ASP A 607 15.61 -43.95 -21.52
#